data_AF-A0A2V6FSM4-F1
#
_entry.id   AF-A0A2V6FSM4-F1
#
_cell.length_a   1.000
_cell.length_b   1.000
_cell.length_c   1.000
_cell.angle_alpha   90.00
_cell.angle_beta   90.00
_cell.angle_gamma   90.00
#
_symmetry.space_group_name_H-M   'P 1'
#
loop_
_entity.id
_entity.type
_entity.pdbx_description
1 polymer ?
#
loop_
_entity_poly.entity_id
_entity_poly.type
_entity_poly.pdbx_seq_one_letter_code
_entity_poly.pdbx_strand_id
1 'polypeptide(L)'
;MSFAWPASLSPPKLSDRPRAIPCTKAPGSACCPTCRRLSACWRWDIGWARARRAPSRCWRRGRYESPLLQHSGLGLAGLKVVPRPIYDPEGKVVGTNSVYLPEQVLNYSSEPVPVTTLELGWLPKDTTYGRRVYKAPDGFETMVSVVLMGTDRTSIHQPQYCLTGQGWRIDQSEMTTIPVERPHSYDLPVMKLTATGVRKAGTADKTVVRSLYVYWFVADHELTADHLQRMWWMARDLIRTGTSQRWAYVSCLAICVPGQEEATFRRMKQFIGAAVPEFQLTTGPSDARTASLTATTP
;
A
#
# COMPACT_ATOMS: atom_id res chain seq x y z
N MET A 1 -31.84 -4.95 1.30
CA MET A 1 -31.52 -3.81 0.40
C MET A 1 -30.02 -3.81 0.17
N SER A 2 -29.55 -4.20 -1.01
CA SER A 2 -28.10 -4.23 -1.32
C SER A 2 -27.55 -2.81 -1.39
N PHE A 3 -26.53 -2.52 -0.58
CA PHE A 3 -25.76 -1.29 -0.68
C PHE A 3 -24.68 -1.48 -1.75
N ALA A 4 -24.99 -1.12 -3.00
CA ALA A 4 -23.99 -1.10 -4.06
C ALA A 4 -22.93 -0.03 -3.80
N TRP A 5 -21.66 -0.39 -4.04
CA TRP A 5 -20.51 0.52 -4.01
C TRP A 5 -20.76 1.77 -4.87
N PRO A 6 -20.41 2.99 -4.42
CA PRO A 6 -20.73 4.20 -5.15
C PRO A 6 -19.99 4.27 -6.50
N ALA A 7 -20.70 4.67 -7.54
CA ALA A 7 -20.17 4.81 -8.90
C ALA A 7 -19.01 5.82 -8.99
N SER A 8 -18.89 6.76 -8.06
CA SER A 8 -17.74 7.67 -7.96
C SER A 8 -16.43 6.98 -7.55
N LEU A 9 -16.50 5.72 -7.11
CA LEU A 9 -15.36 4.84 -6.81
C LEU A 9 -15.28 3.66 -7.80
N SER A 10 -16.18 3.58 -8.79
CA SER A 10 -16.15 2.57 -9.85
C SER A 10 -15.60 3.19 -11.15
N PRO A 11 -14.72 2.52 -11.89
CA PRO A 11 -14.27 3.04 -13.19
C PRO A 11 -15.45 3.13 -14.18
N PRO A 12 -15.46 4.11 -15.10
CA PRO A 12 -16.53 4.25 -16.08
C PRO A 12 -16.61 3.04 -17.02
N LYS A 13 -17.82 2.63 -17.41
CA LYS A 13 -18.05 1.53 -18.36
C LYS A 13 -17.53 1.92 -19.75
N LEU A 14 -16.93 0.95 -20.45
CA LEU A 14 -16.34 1.13 -21.78
C LEU A 14 -17.32 1.67 -22.84
N SER A 15 -18.63 1.53 -22.60
CA SER A 15 -19.71 1.96 -23.51
C SER A 15 -19.94 3.47 -23.56
N ASP A 16 -19.45 4.25 -22.58
CA ASP A 16 -19.81 5.65 -22.42
C ASP A 16 -18.76 6.63 -22.98
N ARG A 17 -17.82 6.13 -23.81
CA ARG A 17 -16.81 6.98 -24.46
C ARG A 17 -17.37 7.61 -25.74
N PRO A 18 -17.25 8.94 -25.95
CA PRO A 18 -17.44 9.51 -27.28
C PRO A 18 -16.39 8.91 -28.24
N ARG A 19 -16.84 8.49 -29.43
CA ARG A 19 -15.96 7.91 -30.46
C ARG A 19 -14.86 8.91 -30.81
N ALA A 20 -13.62 8.44 -30.82
CA ALA A 20 -12.48 9.21 -31.30
C ALA A 20 -12.71 9.63 -32.76
N ILE A 21 -12.59 10.93 -33.03
CA ILE A 21 -12.55 11.48 -34.38
C ILE A 21 -11.17 11.15 -34.96
N PRO A 22 -11.07 10.46 -36.12
CA PRO A 22 -9.77 10.11 -36.68
C PRO A 22 -9.03 11.35 -37.18
N CYS A 23 -7.77 11.48 -36.77
CA CYS A 23 -6.86 12.52 -37.21
C CYS A 23 -6.35 12.17 -38.62
N THR A 24 -6.95 12.75 -39.65
CA THR A 24 -6.46 12.65 -41.03
C THR A 24 -5.37 13.70 -41.24
N LYS A 25 -4.07 13.32 -41.18
CA LYS A 25 -3.00 14.06 -41.87
C LYS A 25 -1.87 13.12 -42.31
N ALA A 26 -1.47 13.34 -43.56
CA ALA A 26 -0.64 12.51 -44.43
C ALA A 26 0.87 12.55 -44.10
N PRO A 27 1.67 11.56 -44.57
CA PRO A 27 3.11 11.49 -44.34
C PRO A 27 3.86 12.52 -45.20
N GLY A 28 4.72 13.35 -44.60
CA GLY A 28 5.66 14.20 -45.36
C GLY A 28 5.87 15.64 -44.88
N SER A 29 5.99 15.92 -43.58
CA SER A 29 6.42 17.25 -43.11
C SER A 29 7.51 17.18 -42.04
N ALA A 30 8.53 18.02 -42.23
CA ALA A 30 9.88 17.97 -41.70
C ALA A 30 10.05 17.99 -40.16
N CYS A 31 11.09 17.28 -39.71
CA CYS A 31 11.60 17.30 -38.36
C CYS A 31 12.20 18.66 -37.96
N CYS A 32 11.95 19.02 -36.70
CA CYS A 32 12.44 20.19 -35.98
C CYS A 32 13.99 20.19 -35.84
N PRO A 33 14.67 21.36 -35.93
CA PRO A 33 16.13 21.44 -35.93
C PRO A 33 16.68 21.67 -34.51
N THR A 34 17.31 20.65 -33.91
CA THR A 34 18.24 20.87 -32.75
C THR A 34 19.27 19.77 -32.54
N CYS A 35 19.53 18.92 -33.53
CA CYS A 35 20.55 17.87 -33.43
C CYS A 35 21.55 18.00 -34.58
N ARG A 36 22.62 18.77 -34.37
CA ARG A 36 23.86 18.75 -35.17
C ARG A 36 24.96 19.52 -34.46
N ARG A 37 26.10 18.85 -34.24
CA ARG A 37 27.48 19.30 -33.94
C ARG A 37 28.04 18.42 -32.79
N LEU A 38 29.18 17.75 -32.86
CA LEU A 38 30.31 17.73 -33.80
C LEU A 38 31.04 16.38 -33.66
N SER A 39 31.49 15.86 -34.80
CA SER A 39 32.47 14.79 -34.96
C SER A 39 33.89 15.37 -34.90
N ALA A 40 34.81 14.70 -34.17
CA ALA A 40 36.25 14.87 -34.36
C ALA A 40 37.01 13.62 -33.89
N CYS A 41 37.39 12.77 -34.85
CA CYS A 41 38.49 11.83 -34.73
C CYS A 41 39.80 12.62 -34.75
N TRP A 42 40.69 12.38 -33.78
CA TRP A 42 42.12 12.60 -33.95
C TRP A 42 42.88 11.38 -33.42
N ARG A 43 43.64 10.80 -34.35
CA ARG A 43 44.58 9.70 -34.19
C ARG A 43 45.95 10.35 -34.04
N TRP A 44 46.71 9.98 -33.01
CA TRP A 44 48.14 10.27 -32.92
C TRP A 44 48.85 9.00 -32.44
N ASP A 45 49.59 8.40 -33.36
CA ASP A 45 50.69 7.49 -33.09
C ASP A 45 51.88 8.29 -32.50
N ILE A 46 52.60 7.72 -31.54
CA ILE A 46 54.07 7.78 -31.36
C ILE A 46 54.45 7.07 -30.04
N GLY A 47 55.41 6.14 -30.13
CA GLY A 47 56.46 6.00 -29.11
C GLY A 47 56.31 4.89 -28.07
N TRP A 48 56.61 3.64 -28.46
CA TRP A 48 56.97 2.58 -27.51
C TRP A 48 58.41 2.76 -27.03
N ALA A 49 58.61 3.09 -25.76
CA ALA A 49 59.89 2.98 -25.07
C ALA A 49 59.77 2.04 -23.85
N ARG A 50 60.54 0.95 -23.91
CA ARG A 50 60.73 -0.04 -22.84
C ARG A 50 61.37 0.60 -21.62
N ALA A 51 60.74 0.45 -20.45
CA ALA A 51 61.44 0.48 -19.17
C ALA A 51 60.89 -0.64 -18.27
N ARG A 52 61.70 -1.69 -18.10
CA ARG A 52 61.43 -2.78 -17.16
C ARG A 52 61.60 -2.23 -15.74
N ARG A 53 60.53 -2.15 -14.97
CA ARG A 53 60.59 -1.98 -13.51
C ARG A 53 60.19 -3.29 -12.83
N ALA A 54 60.99 -3.65 -11.83
CA ALA A 54 60.87 -4.85 -11.02
C ALA A 54 59.49 -4.94 -10.32
N PRO A 55 58.98 -6.16 -10.09
CA PRO A 55 57.68 -6.33 -9.44
C PRO A 55 57.78 -6.03 -7.95
N SER A 56 57.18 -4.92 -7.52
CA SER A 56 56.84 -4.70 -6.12
C SER A 56 55.73 -5.69 -5.72
N ARG A 57 55.93 -6.32 -4.57
CA ARG A 57 55.01 -7.29 -3.96
C ARG A 57 53.63 -6.64 -3.79
N CYS A 58 52.71 -7.00 -4.68
CA CYS A 58 51.31 -6.62 -4.61
C CYS A 58 50.67 -7.47 -3.51
N TRP A 59 50.46 -6.88 -2.33
CA TRP A 59 49.64 -7.45 -1.27
C TRP A 59 48.21 -7.60 -1.80
N ARG A 60 47.89 -8.81 -2.24
CA ARG A 60 46.54 -9.21 -2.67
C ARG A 60 45.66 -9.28 -1.42
N ARG A 61 45.11 -8.14 -0.97
CA ARG A 61 43.94 -8.16 -0.08
C ARG A 61 42.83 -8.83 -0.88
N GLY A 62 42.48 -10.05 -0.50
CA GLY A 62 41.27 -10.71 -0.98
C GLY A 62 40.08 -9.83 -0.62
N ARG A 63 39.58 -9.08 -1.59
CA ARG A 63 38.19 -8.63 -1.57
C ARG A 63 37.36 -9.90 -1.71
N TYR A 64 36.77 -10.33 -0.60
CA TYR A 64 35.51 -11.05 -0.67
C TYR A 64 34.53 -10.10 -1.37
N GLU A 65 34.38 -10.24 -2.68
CA GLU A 65 33.26 -9.65 -3.40
C GLU A 65 32.03 -10.45 -2.99
N SER A 66 31.38 -10.00 -1.92
CA SER A 66 30.04 -10.42 -1.55
C SER A 66 29.06 -9.82 -2.57
N PRO A 67 28.32 -10.62 -3.35
CA PRO A 67 27.41 -10.10 -4.37
C PRO A 67 26.03 -9.75 -3.77
N LEU A 68 26.01 -8.93 -2.70
CA LEU A 68 24.76 -8.46 -2.07
C LEU A 68 24.87 -7.02 -1.52
N LEU A 69 25.37 -6.09 -2.33
CA LEU A 69 25.28 -4.66 -2.01
C LEU A 69 24.61 -3.90 -3.14
N GLN A 70 23.28 -4.03 -3.22
CA GLN A 70 22.42 -2.98 -3.76
C GLN A 70 21.01 -3.06 -3.17
N HIS A 71 20.88 -2.80 -1.87
CA HIS A 71 19.62 -2.37 -1.28
C HIS A 71 19.83 -1.00 -0.65
N SER A 72 19.26 0.03 -1.28
CA SER A 72 19.21 1.38 -0.72
C SER A 72 18.39 1.36 0.57
N GLY A 73 19.03 1.21 1.74
CA GLY A 73 18.60 1.65 3.09
C GLY A 73 17.19 1.32 3.62
N LEU A 74 16.36 0.58 2.88
CA LEU A 74 14.95 0.35 3.17
C LEU A 74 14.78 -1.05 3.77
N GLY A 75 14.17 -1.12 4.96
CA GLY A 75 13.92 -2.35 5.69
C GLY A 75 12.91 -3.27 4.99
N LEU A 76 12.75 -4.47 5.52
CA LEU A 76 11.75 -5.41 5.03
C LEU A 76 10.33 -4.87 5.28
N ALA A 77 9.40 -5.29 4.44
CA ALA A 77 7.99 -4.98 4.64
C ALA A 77 7.40 -5.94 5.68
N GLY A 78 6.62 -5.41 6.62
CA GLY A 78 5.82 -6.23 7.54
C GLY A 78 4.60 -6.92 6.88
N LEU A 79 4.50 -6.86 5.56
CA LEU A 79 3.42 -7.40 4.74
C LEU A 79 3.97 -8.24 3.58
N LYS A 80 3.21 -9.25 3.15
CA LYS A 80 3.54 -10.07 1.98
C LYS A 80 3.45 -9.23 0.71
N VAL A 81 4.57 -9.10 -0.01
CA VAL A 81 4.63 -8.46 -1.34
C VAL A 81 4.76 -9.54 -2.41
N VAL A 82 3.97 -9.43 -3.47
CA VAL A 82 3.90 -10.43 -4.56
C VAL A 82 4.11 -9.78 -5.93
N PRO A 83 4.63 -10.53 -6.93
CA PRO A 83 4.85 -10.04 -8.28
C PRO A 83 3.52 -10.04 -9.07
N ARG A 84 2.56 -9.24 -8.61
CA ARG A 84 1.27 -9.03 -9.29
C ARG A 84 1.14 -7.55 -9.69
N PRO A 85 0.74 -7.26 -10.94
CA PRO A 85 0.63 -5.89 -11.42
C PRO A 85 -0.49 -5.13 -10.71
N ILE A 86 -0.27 -3.83 -10.56
CA ILE A 86 -1.25 -2.85 -10.09
C ILE A 86 -1.74 -2.07 -11.30
N TYR A 87 -3.05 -1.84 -11.38
CA TYR A 87 -3.69 -1.13 -12.48
C TYR A 87 -4.28 0.19 -12.02
N ASP A 88 -4.26 1.18 -12.91
CA ASP A 88 -5.07 2.40 -12.80
C ASP A 88 -6.50 2.18 -13.34
N PRO A 89 -7.42 3.15 -13.18
CA PRO A 89 -8.81 3.00 -13.64
C PRO A 89 -8.92 2.82 -15.16
N GLU A 90 -7.90 3.22 -15.92
CA GLU A 90 -7.80 3.05 -17.37
C GLU A 90 -7.27 1.66 -17.78
N GLY A 91 -6.87 0.83 -16.82
CA GLY A 91 -6.34 -0.53 -17.04
C GLY A 91 -4.85 -0.57 -17.39
N LYS A 92 -4.12 0.53 -17.23
CA LYS A 92 -2.68 0.58 -17.45
C LYS A 92 -1.94 0.11 -16.19
N VAL A 93 -0.86 -0.63 -16.41
CA VAL A 93 0.04 -1.10 -15.33
C VAL A 93 0.81 0.08 -14.76
N VAL A 94 0.70 0.30 -13.45
CA VAL A 94 1.37 1.38 -12.70
C VAL A 94 2.42 0.86 -11.72
N GLY A 95 2.41 -0.44 -11.44
CA GLY A 95 3.42 -1.13 -10.65
C GLY A 95 3.46 -2.61 -10.98
N THR A 96 4.63 -3.24 -10.87
CA THR A 96 4.82 -4.68 -11.19
C THR A 96 4.70 -5.58 -9.95
N ASN A 97 4.75 -5.00 -8.76
CA ASN A 97 4.56 -5.67 -7.48
C ASN A 97 3.37 -5.06 -6.75
N SER A 98 2.68 -5.86 -5.94
CA SER A 98 1.60 -5.40 -5.07
C SER A 98 1.68 -6.04 -3.70
N VAL A 99 1.03 -5.42 -2.72
CA VAL A 99 0.79 -6.08 -1.43
C VAL A 99 -0.27 -7.15 -1.64
N TYR A 100 0.05 -8.38 -1.26
CA TYR A 100 -0.88 -9.49 -1.32
C TYR A 100 -2.08 -9.21 -0.41
N LEU A 101 -3.27 -9.43 -0.95
CA LEU A 101 -4.51 -9.47 -0.19
C LEU A 101 -5.24 -10.74 -0.62
N PRO A 102 -5.75 -11.55 0.33
CA PRO A 102 -6.38 -12.82 0.02
C PRO A 102 -7.60 -12.64 -0.89
N GLU A 103 -7.82 -13.57 -1.81
CA GLU A 103 -8.97 -13.52 -2.72
C GLU A 103 -10.28 -13.90 -2.02
N GLN A 104 -10.18 -14.65 -0.93
CA GLN A 104 -11.30 -15.07 -0.07
C GLN A 104 -10.90 -14.94 1.39
N VAL A 105 -11.83 -14.45 2.21
CA VAL A 105 -11.69 -14.39 3.68
C VAL A 105 -13.02 -14.80 4.27
N LEU A 106 -13.04 -15.83 5.12
CA LEU A 106 -14.29 -16.42 5.61
C LEU A 106 -15.19 -16.78 4.42
N ASN A 107 -16.45 -16.33 4.41
CA ASN A 107 -17.41 -16.49 3.31
C ASN A 107 -17.42 -15.31 2.33
N TYR A 108 -16.44 -14.41 2.38
CA TYR A 108 -16.37 -13.24 1.51
C TYR A 108 -15.57 -13.58 0.25
N SER A 109 -16.14 -13.28 -0.90
CA SER A 109 -15.39 -13.22 -2.16
C SER A 109 -14.88 -11.80 -2.39
N SER A 110 -13.82 -11.63 -3.18
CA SER A 110 -13.27 -10.30 -3.40
C SER A 110 -12.87 -10.03 -4.84
N GLU A 111 -12.88 -8.76 -5.19
CA GLU A 111 -12.46 -8.25 -6.49
C GLU A 111 -11.34 -7.21 -6.28
N PRO A 112 -10.27 -7.23 -7.10
CA PRO A 112 -9.27 -6.17 -7.05
C PRO A 112 -9.88 -4.84 -7.51
N VAL A 113 -9.47 -3.74 -6.88
CA VAL A 113 -9.91 -2.39 -7.26
C VAL A 113 -8.70 -1.60 -7.74
N PRO A 114 -8.77 -0.94 -8.90
CA PRO A 114 -7.70 -0.07 -9.38
C PRO A 114 -7.33 1.04 -8.40
N VAL A 115 -6.06 1.45 -8.40
CA VAL A 115 -5.61 2.61 -7.63
C VAL A 115 -6.06 3.87 -8.36
N THR A 116 -6.60 4.85 -7.65
CA THR A 116 -7.17 6.04 -8.30
C THR A 116 -6.09 6.91 -8.94
N THR A 117 -6.42 7.60 -10.03
CA THR A 117 -5.50 8.56 -10.68
C THR A 117 -5.04 9.67 -9.73
N LEU A 118 -5.92 10.07 -8.80
CA LEU A 118 -5.60 11.07 -7.78
C LEU A 118 -4.51 10.56 -6.84
N GLU A 119 -4.66 9.34 -6.33
CA GLU A 119 -3.68 8.71 -5.44
C GLU A 119 -2.32 8.50 -6.14
N LEU A 120 -2.34 8.05 -7.39
CA LEU A 120 -1.12 7.91 -8.20
C LEU A 120 -0.43 9.25 -8.51
N GLY A 121 -1.17 10.34 -8.57
CA GLY A 121 -0.63 11.68 -8.80
C GLY A 121 -0.06 12.33 -7.53
N TRP A 122 -0.56 11.94 -6.35
CA TRP A 122 -0.18 12.54 -5.06
C TRP A 122 0.91 11.77 -4.33
N LEU A 123 0.96 10.46 -4.50
CA LEU A 123 1.91 9.60 -3.79
C LEU A 123 3.18 9.35 -4.62
N PRO A 124 4.33 9.14 -3.97
CA PRO A 124 5.58 8.79 -4.64
C PRO A 124 5.44 7.59 -5.58
N LYS A 125 6.17 7.62 -6.69
CA LYS A 125 6.12 6.56 -7.73
C LYS A 125 6.59 5.19 -7.26
N ASP A 126 7.37 5.14 -6.18
CA ASP A 126 7.86 3.91 -5.57
C ASP A 126 6.92 3.34 -4.49
N THR A 127 5.74 3.94 -4.32
CA THR A 127 4.67 3.44 -3.45
C THR A 127 4.09 2.14 -4.02
N THR A 128 3.97 1.12 -3.19
CA THR A 128 3.34 -0.16 -3.54
C THR A 128 1.95 -0.24 -2.94
N TYR A 129 0.97 -0.79 -3.67
CA TYR A 129 -0.42 -0.84 -3.22
C TYR A 129 -0.95 -2.26 -3.14
N GLY A 130 -2.03 -2.44 -2.37
CA GLY A 130 -2.92 -3.59 -2.45
C GLY A 130 -4.34 -3.13 -2.18
N ARG A 131 -5.29 -3.39 -3.07
CA ARG A 131 -6.68 -2.96 -2.84
C ARG A 131 -7.69 -3.96 -3.39
N ARG A 132 -8.64 -4.34 -2.53
CA ARG A 132 -9.72 -5.27 -2.87
C ARG A 132 -11.01 -4.87 -2.16
N VAL A 133 -12.15 -5.11 -2.79
CA VAL A 133 -13.47 -5.06 -2.14
C VAL A 133 -13.91 -6.49 -1.87
N TYR A 134 -14.29 -6.77 -0.63
CA TYR A 134 -14.78 -8.05 -0.16
C TYR A 134 -16.28 -7.96 0.02
N LYS A 135 -17.01 -8.93 -0.54
CA LYS A 135 -18.46 -9.00 -0.54
C LYS A 135 -18.90 -10.29 0.14
N ALA A 136 -19.74 -10.16 1.16
CA ALA A 136 -20.37 -11.30 1.82
C ALA A 136 -21.69 -11.68 1.12
N PRO A 137 -22.20 -12.91 1.31
CA PRO A 137 -23.42 -13.38 0.64
C PRO A 137 -24.69 -12.58 0.96
N ASP A 138 -24.73 -11.91 2.12
CA ASP A 138 -25.85 -11.07 2.56
C ASP A 138 -25.75 -9.61 2.06
N GLY A 139 -24.78 -9.32 1.20
CA GLY A 139 -24.59 -8.01 0.58
C GLY A 139 -23.80 -7.00 1.41
N PHE A 140 -23.22 -7.42 2.55
CA PHE A 140 -22.26 -6.58 3.25
C PHE A 140 -20.94 -6.50 2.49
N GLU A 141 -20.40 -5.29 2.37
CA GLU A 141 -19.15 -5.04 1.67
C GLU A 141 -18.14 -4.34 2.58
N THR A 142 -16.86 -4.72 2.46
CA THR A 142 -15.75 -3.97 3.04
C THR A 142 -14.60 -3.87 2.06
N MET A 143 -14.03 -2.68 1.91
CA MET A 143 -12.86 -2.44 1.10
C MET A 143 -11.62 -2.47 1.96
N VAL A 144 -10.64 -3.30 1.59
CA VAL A 144 -9.30 -3.28 2.19
C VAL A 144 -8.36 -2.56 1.24
N SER A 145 -7.61 -1.61 1.77
CA SER A 145 -6.61 -0.84 1.04
C SER A 145 -5.31 -0.77 1.83
N VAL A 146 -4.21 -1.04 1.14
CA VAL A 146 -2.85 -0.96 1.65
C VAL A 146 -2.04 0.02 0.83
N VAL A 147 -1.33 0.91 1.52
CA VAL A 147 -0.28 1.77 0.96
C VAL A 147 1.03 1.39 1.65
N LEU A 148 1.95 0.80 0.90
CA LEU A 148 3.28 0.38 1.36
C LEU A 148 4.32 1.38 0.86
N MET A 149 5.06 1.94 1.81
CA MET A 149 6.10 2.92 1.56
C MET A 149 7.23 2.36 0.69
N GLY A 150 7.75 3.21 -0.20
CA GLY A 150 8.97 2.98 -0.95
C GLY A 150 10.20 3.52 -0.21
N THR A 151 11.19 3.97 -0.97
CA THR A 151 12.30 4.78 -0.43
C THR A 151 11.85 6.20 -0.06
N ASP A 152 10.86 6.74 -0.76
CA ASP A 152 10.21 8.00 -0.40
C ASP A 152 9.17 7.81 0.71
N ARG A 153 9.42 8.47 1.84
CA ARG A 153 8.64 8.35 3.08
C ARG A 153 7.35 9.18 3.08
N THR A 154 7.15 10.03 2.08
CA THR A 154 5.98 10.91 1.99
C THR A 154 4.71 10.17 1.54
N SER A 155 4.82 8.89 1.20
CA SER A 155 3.72 8.00 0.80
C SER A 155 2.70 7.69 1.90
N ILE A 156 3.07 7.81 3.17
CA ILE A 156 2.17 7.56 4.30
C ILE A 156 1.98 8.83 5.10
N HIS A 157 0.88 9.53 4.84
CA HIS A 157 0.41 10.67 5.61
C HIS A 157 -0.67 10.24 6.62
N GLN A 158 -1.16 11.19 7.42
CA GLN A 158 -2.23 10.93 8.37
C GLN A 158 -3.52 10.49 7.62
N PRO A 159 -4.08 9.30 7.93
CA PRO A 159 -5.20 8.72 7.18
C PRO A 159 -6.49 9.54 7.13
N GLN A 160 -6.69 10.39 8.13
CA GLN A 160 -7.83 11.30 8.23
C GLN A 160 -7.92 12.23 7.00
N TYR A 161 -6.79 12.56 6.36
CA TYR A 161 -6.78 13.33 5.12
C TYR A 161 -7.36 12.56 3.93
N CYS A 162 -7.05 11.27 3.80
CA CYS A 162 -7.63 10.43 2.74
C CYS A 162 -9.16 10.36 2.88
N LEU A 163 -9.63 10.08 4.09
CA LEU A 163 -11.04 9.84 4.35
C LEU A 163 -11.87 11.11 4.13
N THR A 164 -11.37 12.26 4.60
CA THR A 164 -12.02 13.56 4.37
C THR A 164 -11.95 14.02 2.91
N GLY A 165 -10.84 13.76 2.21
CA GLY A 165 -10.71 14.00 0.77
C GLY A 165 -11.71 13.20 -0.09
N GLN A 166 -12.19 12.06 0.42
CA GLN A 166 -13.26 11.26 -0.20
C GLN A 166 -14.68 11.77 0.11
N GLY A 167 -14.80 12.91 0.81
CA GLY A 167 -16.08 13.55 1.14
C GLY A 167 -16.73 13.07 2.43
N TRP A 168 -15.99 12.37 3.30
CA TRP A 168 -16.49 11.94 4.61
C TRP A 168 -16.18 12.99 5.69
N ARG A 169 -17.16 13.28 6.54
CA ARG A 169 -16.96 14.06 7.77
C ARG A 169 -16.70 13.10 8.93
N ILE A 170 -15.50 13.13 9.51
CA ILE A 170 -15.17 12.31 10.68
C ILE A 170 -15.95 12.84 11.89
N ASP A 171 -16.71 11.97 12.54
CA ASP A 171 -17.48 12.30 13.75
C ASP A 171 -16.78 11.82 15.02
N GLN A 172 -16.13 10.67 14.95
CA GLN A 172 -15.50 10.04 16.10
C GLN A 172 -14.22 9.32 15.69
N SER A 173 -13.21 9.36 16.55
CA SER A 173 -11.93 8.65 16.41
C SER A 173 -11.62 7.93 17.72
N GLU A 174 -11.37 6.63 17.68
CA GLU A 174 -11.16 5.79 18.84
C GLU A 174 -10.05 4.78 18.60
N MET A 175 -9.06 4.73 19.49
CA MET A 175 -8.10 3.62 19.52
C MET A 175 -8.74 2.41 20.20
N THR A 176 -8.60 1.24 19.59
CA THR A 176 -9.13 -0.03 20.10
C THR A 176 -8.25 -1.17 19.61
N THR A 177 -8.60 -2.41 19.96
CA THR A 177 -7.87 -3.61 19.55
C THR A 177 -8.78 -4.59 18.81
N ILE A 178 -8.18 -5.40 17.95
CA ILE A 178 -8.84 -6.52 17.27
C ILE A 178 -8.06 -7.79 17.61
N PRO A 179 -8.71 -8.82 18.18
CA PRO A 179 -8.03 -10.08 18.46
C PRO A 179 -7.66 -10.78 17.15
N VAL A 180 -6.41 -11.25 17.07
CA VAL A 180 -5.88 -12.03 15.96
C VAL A 180 -5.31 -13.33 16.52
N GLU A 181 -5.80 -14.47 16.03
CA GLU A 181 -5.48 -15.79 16.60
C GLU A 181 -4.20 -16.42 16.03
N ARG A 182 -3.75 -15.98 14.85
CA ARG A 182 -2.64 -16.57 14.12
C ARG A 182 -1.53 -15.55 13.83
N PRO A 183 -0.26 -15.97 13.83
CA PRO A 183 0.25 -17.32 14.14
C PRO A 183 0.17 -17.69 15.63
N HIS A 184 -0.08 -16.71 16.49
CA HIS A 184 -0.43 -16.85 17.90
C HIS A 184 -1.46 -15.76 18.25
N SER A 185 -2.12 -15.87 19.40
CA SER A 185 -3.07 -14.85 19.88
C SER A 185 -2.35 -13.55 20.22
N TYR A 186 -2.79 -12.44 19.63
CA TYR A 186 -2.40 -11.09 20.02
C TYR A 186 -3.51 -10.08 19.73
N ASP A 187 -3.49 -8.98 20.47
CA ASP A 187 -4.35 -7.82 20.20
C ASP A 187 -3.70 -6.89 19.17
N LEU A 188 -4.30 -6.79 17.97
CA LEU A 188 -3.89 -5.83 16.94
C LEU A 188 -4.37 -4.42 17.30
N PRO A 189 -3.49 -3.44 17.55
CA PRO A 189 -3.90 -2.06 17.79
C PRO A 189 -4.44 -1.44 16.50
N VAL A 190 -5.64 -0.85 16.56
CA VAL A 190 -6.27 -0.17 15.43
C VAL A 190 -6.86 1.18 15.84
N MET A 191 -6.94 2.10 14.89
CA MET A 191 -7.76 3.30 15.00
C MET A 191 -9.08 3.04 14.26
N LYS A 192 -10.20 3.23 14.95
CA LYS A 192 -11.55 3.22 14.39
C LYS A 192 -12.02 4.65 14.22
N LEU A 193 -12.36 5.02 12.99
CA LEU A 193 -13.04 6.28 12.69
C LEU A 193 -14.50 5.97 12.31
N THR A 194 -15.41 6.73 12.89
CA THR A 194 -16.81 6.74 12.47
C THR A 194 -17.07 8.05 11.74
N ALA A 195 -17.54 8.00 10.49
CA ALA A 195 -17.69 9.19 9.65
C ALA A 195 -19.03 9.24 8.92
N THR A 196 -19.54 10.45 8.70
CA THR A 196 -20.79 10.73 7.99
C THR A 196 -20.49 11.12 6.55
N GLY A 197 -21.22 10.53 5.62
CA GLY A 197 -21.20 10.89 4.20
C GLY A 197 -22.60 11.16 3.68
N VAL A 198 -22.67 11.80 2.53
CA VAL A 198 -23.94 12.04 1.84
C VAL A 198 -23.91 11.33 0.50
N ARG A 199 -24.84 10.39 0.30
CA ARG A 199 -25.01 9.69 -0.97
C ARG A 199 -26.14 10.33 -1.76
N LYS A 200 -25.90 10.67 -3.02
CA LYS A 200 -26.96 11.05 -3.95
C LYS A 200 -27.71 9.78 -4.34
N ALA A 201 -28.97 9.66 -3.94
CA ALA A 201 -29.87 8.61 -4.41
C ALA A 201 -30.78 9.21 -5.49
N GLY A 202 -30.47 8.97 -6.76
CA GLY A 202 -31.27 9.50 -7.87
C GLY A 202 -31.43 11.04 -7.85
N THR A 203 -32.40 11.54 -8.61
CA THR A 203 -32.54 12.94 -9.03
C THR A 203 -32.97 13.96 -7.96
N ALA A 204 -33.14 13.61 -6.68
CA ALA A 204 -33.47 14.62 -5.66
C ALA A 204 -33.02 14.32 -4.22
N ASP A 205 -32.97 13.06 -3.76
CA ASP A 205 -32.79 12.79 -2.33
C ASP A 205 -31.34 12.44 -1.97
N LYS A 206 -30.75 13.28 -1.11
CA LYS A 206 -29.47 13.05 -0.45
C LYS A 206 -29.70 12.16 0.76
N THR A 207 -29.33 10.89 0.69
CA THR A 207 -29.41 9.98 1.85
C THR A 207 -28.12 10.09 2.67
N VAL A 208 -28.26 10.33 3.97
CA VAL A 208 -27.13 10.29 4.91
C VAL A 208 -26.71 8.83 5.13
N VAL A 209 -25.42 8.58 5.03
CA VAL A 209 -24.81 7.27 5.27
C VAL A 209 -23.69 7.40 6.31
N ARG A 210 -23.38 6.30 6.98
CA ARG A 210 -22.26 6.21 7.92
C ARG A 210 -21.17 5.33 7.32
N SER A 211 -19.93 5.60 7.69
CA SER A 211 -18.82 4.70 7.41
C SER A 211 -18.01 4.40 8.65
N LEU A 212 -17.53 3.16 8.69
CA LEU A 212 -16.57 2.68 9.66
C LEU A 212 -15.26 2.49 8.92
N TYR A 213 -14.25 3.23 9.36
CA TYR A 213 -12.92 3.21 8.77
C TYR A 213 -11.92 2.78 9.83
N VAL A 214 -11.42 1.56 9.70
CA VAL A 214 -10.51 0.95 10.66
C VAL A 214 -9.14 0.86 10.04
N TYR A 215 -8.10 1.34 10.73
CA TYR A 215 -6.76 1.33 10.18
C TYR A 215 -5.67 1.07 11.22
N TRP A 216 -4.51 0.63 10.73
CA TRP A 216 -3.29 0.49 11.52
C TRP A 216 -2.06 0.65 10.62
N PHE A 217 -0.92 0.84 11.26
CA PHE A 217 0.38 0.88 10.63
C PHE A 217 1.18 -0.36 11.00
N VAL A 218 1.93 -0.87 10.03
CA VAL A 218 2.78 -2.05 10.18
C VAL A 218 4.12 -1.86 9.48
N ALA A 219 5.21 -2.20 10.15
CA ALA A 219 6.55 -2.38 9.60
C ALA A 219 7.08 -3.74 10.09
N ASP A 220 8.25 -4.17 9.62
CA ASP A 220 8.83 -5.52 9.86
C ASP A 220 8.64 -6.05 11.30
N HIS A 221 8.87 -5.24 12.32
CA HIS A 221 8.78 -5.64 13.73
C HIS A 221 7.87 -4.73 14.57
N GLU A 222 7.08 -3.87 13.94
CA GLU A 222 6.31 -2.84 14.65
C GLU A 222 4.87 -2.73 14.15
N LEU A 223 3.95 -2.61 15.11
CA LEU A 223 2.52 -2.40 14.90
C LEU A 223 2.06 -1.22 15.73
N THR A 224 1.30 -0.31 15.14
CA THR A 224 0.69 0.80 15.88
C THR A 224 -0.55 1.34 15.18
N ALA A 225 -1.51 1.83 15.97
CA ALA A 225 -2.63 2.63 15.49
C ALA A 225 -2.32 4.14 15.45
N ASP A 226 -1.24 4.56 16.12
CA ASP A 226 -0.91 5.96 16.34
C ASP A 226 0.15 6.44 15.33
N HIS A 227 -0.24 7.44 14.54
CA HIS A 227 0.63 8.07 13.56
C HIS A 227 1.83 8.77 14.22
N LEU A 228 1.67 9.37 15.40
CA LEU A 228 2.78 10.05 16.11
C LEU A 228 3.78 9.04 16.66
N GLN A 229 3.29 7.95 17.25
CA GLN A 229 4.14 6.83 17.67
C GLN A 229 4.95 6.27 16.50
N ARG A 230 4.31 6.06 15.34
CA ARG A 230 4.99 5.66 14.10
C ARG A 230 6.12 6.64 13.74
N MET A 231 5.84 7.94 13.71
CA MET A 231 6.84 8.96 13.38
C MET A 231 8.03 8.94 14.36
N TRP A 232 7.76 8.73 15.64
CA TRP A 232 8.80 8.64 16.67
C TRP A 232 9.66 7.38 16.50
N TRP A 233 9.05 6.21 16.23
CA TRP A 233 9.80 4.97 15.97
C TRP A 233 10.65 5.06 14.71
N MET A 234 10.13 5.64 13.63
CA MET A 234 10.91 5.92 12.43
C MET A 234 12.15 6.76 12.73
N ALA A 235 12.00 7.83 13.52
CA ALA A 235 13.12 8.68 13.91
C ALA A 235 14.13 7.92 14.78
N ARG A 236 13.66 7.17 15.77
CA ARG A 236 14.48 6.34 16.67
C ARG A 236 15.33 5.33 15.88
N ASP A 237 14.73 4.63 14.93
CA ASP A 237 15.40 3.53 14.23
C ASP A 237 16.38 4.03 13.18
N LEU A 238 16.08 5.16 12.53
CA LEU A 238 17.05 5.82 11.67
C LEU A 238 18.30 6.23 12.44
N ILE A 239 18.13 6.77 13.66
CA ILE A 239 19.24 7.17 14.54
C ILE A 239 20.03 5.94 15.01
N ARG A 240 19.35 4.85 15.39
CA ARG A 240 20.00 3.68 16.01
C ARG A 240 20.62 2.69 15.01
N THR A 241 19.93 2.44 13.90
CA THR A 241 20.28 1.36 12.96
C THR A 241 20.81 1.89 11.63
N GLY A 242 20.62 3.18 11.32
CA GLY A 242 20.94 3.75 10.02
C GLY A 242 20.05 3.24 8.88
N THR A 243 19.01 2.44 9.18
CA THR A 243 18.06 1.91 8.20
C THR A 243 16.69 2.53 8.38
N SER A 244 15.99 2.73 7.26
CA SER A 244 14.60 3.19 7.27
C SER A 244 13.68 1.99 7.33
N GLN A 245 12.84 1.88 8.34
CA GLN A 245 11.75 0.92 8.28
C GLN A 245 10.84 1.19 7.09
N ARG A 246 10.31 0.11 6.51
CA ARG A 246 9.38 0.15 5.40
C ARG A 246 7.95 0.00 5.90
N TRP A 247 7.38 1.13 6.30
CA TRP A 247 6.02 1.18 6.85
C TRP A 247 4.97 0.90 5.78
N ALA A 248 3.89 0.27 6.20
CA ALA A 248 2.65 0.18 5.47
C ALA A 248 1.51 0.76 6.29
N TYR A 249 0.54 1.28 5.56
CA TYR A 249 -0.72 1.76 6.06
C TYR A 249 -1.82 0.83 5.55
N VAL A 250 -2.48 0.12 6.46
CA VAL A 250 -3.59 -0.80 6.13
C VAL A 250 -4.89 -0.20 6.62
N SER A 251 -5.91 -0.23 5.78
CA SER A 251 -7.23 0.32 6.09
C SER A 251 -8.35 -0.58 5.59
N CYS A 252 -9.42 -0.63 6.37
CA CYS A 252 -10.67 -1.31 6.04
C CYS A 252 -11.81 -0.28 6.12
N LEU A 253 -12.59 -0.14 5.05
CA LEU A 253 -13.73 0.75 4.98
C LEU A 253 -15.01 -0.07 4.78
N ALA A 254 -16.02 0.15 5.62
CA ALA A 254 -17.37 -0.36 5.39
C ALA A 254 -18.39 0.78 5.52
N ILE A 255 -19.46 0.73 4.73
CA ILE A 255 -20.55 1.70 4.75
C ILE A 255 -21.77 1.03 5.37
N CYS A 256 -22.46 1.75 6.26
CA CYS A 256 -23.68 1.27 6.89
C CYS A 256 -24.74 2.37 7.00
N VAL A 257 -25.96 1.96 7.32
CA VAL A 257 -27.02 2.90 7.69
C VAL A 257 -26.73 3.51 9.07
N PRO A 258 -27.19 4.73 9.33
CA PRO A 258 -27.19 5.30 10.69
C PRO A 258 -27.86 4.36 11.70
N GLY A 259 -27.21 4.16 12.85
CA GLY A 259 -27.65 3.26 13.92
C GLY A 259 -27.12 1.83 13.84
N GLN A 260 -26.44 1.45 12.75
CA GLN A 260 -25.84 0.10 12.57
C GLN A 260 -24.31 0.08 12.72
N GLU A 261 -23.71 1.14 13.26
CA GLU A 261 -22.26 1.27 13.33
C GLU A 261 -21.60 0.18 14.18
N GLU A 262 -22.18 -0.15 15.33
CA GLU A 262 -21.61 -1.17 16.23
C GLU A 262 -21.72 -2.59 15.64
N ALA A 263 -22.85 -2.91 15.00
CA ALA A 263 -23.02 -4.18 14.29
C ALA A 263 -22.03 -4.30 13.13
N THR A 264 -21.86 -3.21 12.37
CA THR A 264 -20.89 -3.11 11.27
C THR A 264 -19.46 -3.29 11.78
N PHE A 265 -19.10 -2.60 12.86
CA PHE A 265 -17.76 -2.70 13.44
C PHE A 265 -17.46 -4.11 13.98
N ARG A 266 -18.42 -4.74 14.68
CA ARG A 266 -18.27 -6.13 15.15
C ARG A 266 -17.96 -7.09 14.01
N ARG A 267 -18.66 -6.92 12.89
CA ARG A 267 -18.43 -7.72 11.68
C ARG A 267 -17.08 -7.42 11.03
N MET A 268 -16.67 -6.16 10.97
CA MET A 268 -15.32 -5.79 10.52
C MET A 268 -14.24 -6.41 11.40
N LYS A 269 -14.41 -6.47 12.72
CA LYS A 269 -13.44 -7.13 13.63
C LYS A 269 -13.24 -8.60 13.27
N GLN A 270 -14.33 -9.34 13.06
CA GLN A 270 -14.26 -10.75 12.66
C GLN A 270 -13.55 -10.93 11.32
N PHE A 271 -13.88 -10.08 10.34
CA PHE A 271 -13.22 -10.09 9.04
C PHE A 271 -11.72 -9.77 9.15
N ILE A 272 -11.35 -8.70 9.87
CA ILE A 272 -9.96 -8.27 10.02
C ILE A 272 -9.14 -9.33 10.77
N GLY A 273 -9.65 -9.88 11.87
CA GLY A 273 -8.99 -10.93 12.64
C GLY A 273 -8.71 -12.19 11.81
N ALA A 274 -9.59 -12.52 10.86
CA ALA A 274 -9.39 -13.62 9.93
C ALA A 274 -8.46 -13.28 8.75
N ALA A 275 -8.51 -12.04 8.24
CA ALA A 275 -7.76 -11.60 7.07
C ALA A 275 -6.28 -11.33 7.38
N VAL A 276 -5.99 -10.67 8.50
CA VAL A 276 -4.64 -10.19 8.86
C VAL A 276 -3.57 -11.28 8.78
N PRO A 277 -3.76 -12.49 9.35
CA PRO A 277 -2.76 -13.55 9.26
C PRO A 277 -2.43 -14.01 7.83
N GLU A 278 -3.29 -13.75 6.86
CA GLU A 278 -3.08 -14.17 5.48
C GLU A 278 -2.06 -13.30 4.74
N PHE A 279 -1.91 -12.03 5.13
CA PHE A 279 -1.06 -11.08 4.42
C PHE A 279 -0.07 -10.31 5.29
N GLN A 280 -0.28 -10.22 6.59
CA GLN A 280 0.63 -9.56 7.51
C GLN A 280 1.68 -10.55 8.04
N LEU A 281 2.94 -10.15 7.98
CA LEU A 281 4.08 -10.95 8.48
C LEU A 281 4.42 -10.57 9.93
N THR A 282 4.23 -9.32 10.29
CA THR A 282 4.51 -8.79 11.63
C THR A 282 3.38 -9.06 12.59
N THR A 283 3.69 -9.59 13.77
CA THR A 283 2.71 -9.94 14.80
C THR A 283 2.88 -9.07 16.04
N GLY A 284 1.81 -8.94 16.83
CA GLY A 284 1.91 -8.37 18.17
C GLY A 284 2.62 -9.33 19.14
N PRO A 285 2.96 -8.84 20.36
CA PRO A 285 3.40 -9.72 21.44
C PRO A 285 2.33 -10.77 21.75
N SER A 286 2.77 -12.00 22.04
CA SER A 286 1.85 -13.10 22.34
C SER A 286 1.09 -12.85 23.64
N ASP A 287 -0.22 -13.09 23.63
CA ASP A 287 -1.04 -13.05 24.83
C ASP A 287 -0.64 -14.21 25.75
N ALA A 288 0.18 -13.91 26.77
CA ALA A 288 0.65 -14.89 27.74
C ALA A 288 -0.47 -15.59 28.54
N ARG A 289 -1.74 -15.18 28.36
CA ARG A 289 -2.89 -15.72 29.08
C ARG A 289 -3.29 -17.13 28.63
N THR A 290 -2.90 -17.56 27.43
CA THR A 290 -3.19 -18.90 26.92
C THR A 290 -2.10 -19.93 27.29
N ALA A 291 -0.88 -19.48 27.58
CA ALA A 291 0.23 -20.37 27.93
C ALA A 291 0.09 -21.02 29.33
N SER A 292 -0.67 -20.41 30.25
CA SER A 292 -0.83 -20.95 31.62
C SER A 292 -1.94 -22.01 31.77
N LEU A 293 -2.82 -22.19 30.78
CA LEU A 293 -3.94 -23.15 30.87
C LEU A 293 -3.56 -24.57 30.41
N THR A 294 -2.44 -24.74 29.69
CA THR A 294 -1.93 -26.07 29.28
C THR A 294 -0.93 -26.66 30.26
N ALA A 295 -0.50 -25.91 31.28
CA ALA A 295 0.50 -26.35 32.25
C ALA A 295 -0.08 -26.98 33.54
N THR A 296 -1.41 -27.13 33.64
CA THR A 296 -2.05 -27.76 34.80
C THR A 296 -3.00 -28.87 34.35
N THR A 297 -2.45 -30.05 34.10
CA THR A 297 -3.19 -31.31 34.24
C THR A 297 -2.22 -32.32 34.85
N PRO A 298 -2.45 -32.78 36.10
CA PRO A 298 -1.61 -33.79 36.76
C PRO A 298 -1.75 -35.17 36.12
#